data_AF-A0A933LRZ5-F1
#
_entry.id   AF-A0A933LRZ5-F1
#
_cell.length_a   1.000
_cell.length_b   1.000
_cell.length_c   1.000
_cell.angle_alpha   90.00
_cell.angle_beta   90.00
_cell.angle_gamma   90.00
#
_symmetry.space_group_name_H-M   'P 1'
#
loop_
_entity.id
_entity.type
_entity.pdbx_description
1 polymer ?
#
loop_
_entity_poly.entity_id
_entity_poly.type
_entity_poly.pdbx_seq_one_letter_code
_entity_poly.pdbx_strand_id
1 'polypeptide(L)'
;MIQTIGLIAAVILPLWNIPLMARIIRRKSSQDISLAWAVGVEACLLLMFPSALVSVDPVYKAFSVVNLALFSVLVGCIIRYHR
;
A
#
# COMPACT_ATOMS: atom_id res chain seq x y z
N MET A 1 -23.46 -10.38 -2.12
CA MET A 1 -23.39 -9.10 -2.85
C MET A 1 -22.45 -8.09 -2.17
N ILE A 2 -22.66 -7.76 -0.90
CA ILE A 2 -21.77 -6.84 -0.14
C ILE A 2 -20.32 -7.36 -0.07
N GLN A 3 -20.12 -8.66 0.19
CA GLN A 3 -18.77 -9.25 0.23
C GLN A 3 -18.03 -9.18 -1.12
N THR A 4 -18.73 -9.37 -2.25
CA THR A 4 -18.13 -9.28 -3.59
C THR A 4 -17.68 -7.85 -3.90
N ILE A 5 -18.53 -6.87 -3.57
CA ILE A 5 -18.21 -5.44 -3.72
C ILE A 5 -17.05 -5.07 -2.80
N GLY A 6 -17.05 -5.55 -1.56
CA GLY A 6 -15.96 -5.37 -0.60
C GLY A 6 -14.64 -5.96 -1.10
N LEU A 7 -14.66 -7.15 -1.70
CA LEU A 7 -13.47 -7.80 -2.24
C LEU A 7 -12.90 -7.03 -3.44
N ILE A 8 -13.77 -6.55 -4.34
CA ILE A 8 -13.37 -5.72 -5.48
C ILE A 8 -12.76 -4.41 -4.96
N ALA A 9 -13.41 -3.73 -4.02
CA ALA A 9 -12.89 -2.52 -3.41
C ALA A 9 -11.54 -2.76 -2.69
N ALA A 10 -11.41 -3.87 -1.98
CA ALA A 10 -10.18 -4.28 -1.29
C ALA A 10 -8.98 -4.43 -2.23
N VAL A 11 -9.20 -4.81 -3.50
CA VAL A 11 -8.14 -4.90 -4.50
C VAL A 11 -7.93 -3.58 -5.23
N ILE A 12 -9.00 -2.87 -5.61
CA ILE A 12 -8.91 -1.63 -6.39
C ILE A 12 -8.27 -0.49 -5.59
N LEU A 13 -8.59 -0.39 -4.30
CA LEU A 13 -8.18 0.74 -3.47
C LEU A 13 -6.64 0.82 -3.31
N PRO A 14 -5.92 -0.28 -3.05
CA PRO A 14 -4.45 -0.29 -3.11
C PRO A 14 -3.85 0.03 -4.49
N LEU A 15 -4.54 -0.29 -5.60
CA LEU A 15 -4.04 -0.02 -6.95
C LEU A 15 -3.93 1.48 -7.23
N TRP A 16 -4.62 2.33 -6.46
CA TRP A 16 -4.48 3.78 -6.51
C TRP A 16 -3.08 4.28 -6.09
N ASN A 17 -2.24 3.42 -5.50
CA ASN A 17 -0.83 3.71 -5.27
C ASN A 17 -0.01 3.71 -6.58
N ILE A 18 -0.47 3.04 -7.64
CA ILE A 18 0.25 2.90 -8.92
C ILE A 18 0.44 4.26 -9.62
N PRO A 19 -0.58 5.13 -9.78
CA PRO A 19 -0.39 6.47 -10.32
C PRO A 19 0.64 7.30 -9.55
N LEU A 20 0.65 7.19 -8.22
CA LEU A 20 1.62 7.88 -7.37
C LEU A 20 3.04 7.38 -7.63
N MET A 21 3.24 6.05 -7.66
CA MET A 21 4.51 5.44 -8.05
C MET A 21 4.98 5.90 -9.43
N ALA A 22 4.09 5.85 -10.43
CA ALA A 22 4.39 6.27 -11.79
C ALA A 22 4.81 7.75 -11.86
N ARG A 23 4.19 8.61 -11.05
CA ARG A 23 4.55 10.04 -10.97
C ARG A 23 5.95 10.24 -10.36
N ILE A 24 6.29 9.52 -9.28
CA ILE A 24 7.62 9.56 -8.65
C ILE A 24 8.69 9.09 -9.64
N ILE A 25 8.45 7.97 -10.33
CA ILE A 25 9.39 7.40 -11.31
C ILE A 25 9.60 8.37 -12.48
N ARG A 26 8.53 8.98 -13.01
CA ARG A 26 8.61 9.95 -14.12
C ARG A 26 9.35 11.23 -13.72
N ARG A 27 9.10 11.75 -12.51
CA ARG A 27 9.79 12.96 -12.00
C ARG A 27 11.22 12.68 -11.52
N LYS A 28 11.57 11.40 -11.30
CA LYS A 28 12.83 10.94 -10.69
C LYS A 28 13.15 11.63 -9.35
N SER A 29 12.14 12.15 -8.67
CA SER A 29 12.26 12.81 -7.38
C SER A 29 11.04 12.48 -6.53
N SER A 30 11.27 12.19 -5.27
CA SER A 30 10.24 11.98 -4.25
C SER A 30 10.24 13.07 -3.18
N GLN A 31 10.87 14.23 -3.41
CA GLN A 31 10.97 15.31 -2.42
C GLN A 31 9.61 15.85 -1.96
N ASP A 32 8.57 15.69 -2.79
CA ASP A 32 7.20 16.07 -2.45
C ASP A 32 6.58 15.19 -1.33
N ILE A 33 7.20 14.05 -1.00
CA ILE A 33 6.66 13.04 -0.07
C ILE A 33 7.64 12.82 1.09
N SER A 34 7.14 12.93 2.32
CA SER A 34 7.93 12.66 3.52
C SER A 34 8.30 11.18 3.62
N LEU A 35 9.60 10.89 3.62
CA LEU A 35 10.14 9.55 3.85
C LEU A 35 9.67 8.98 5.20
N ALA A 36 9.69 9.80 6.24
CA ALA A 36 9.28 9.40 7.58
C ALA A 36 7.79 9.00 7.63
N TRP A 37 6.94 9.70 6.88
CA TRP A 37 5.54 9.32 6.73
C TRP A 37 5.40 7.98 6.02
N ALA A 38 6.09 7.78 4.88
CA ALA A 38 5.99 6.54 4.11
C ALA A 38 6.46 5.32 4.93
N VAL A 39 7.60 5.44 5.61
CA VAL A 39 8.13 4.37 6.47
C VAL A 39 7.24 4.13 7.69
N GLY A 40 6.69 5.19 8.29
CA GLY A 40 5.76 5.08 9.42
C GLY A 40 4.47 4.34 9.04
N VAL A 41 3.88 4.65 7.88
CA VAL A 41 2.69 3.94 7.38
C VAL A 41 3.01 2.48 7.08
N GLU A 42 4.14 2.19 6.45
CA GLU A 42 4.58 0.82 6.17
C GLU A 42 4.79 0.00 7.45
N ALA A 43 5.42 0.59 8.47
CA ALA A 43 5.60 -0.06 9.76
C ALA A 43 4.25 -0.38 10.42
N CYS A 44 3.28 0.54 10.37
CA CYS A 44 1.93 0.29 10.84
C CYS A 44 1.24 -0.84 10.07
N LEU A 45 1.37 -0.88 8.74
CA LEU A 45 0.81 -1.96 7.91
C LEU A 45 1.43 -3.31 8.26
N LEU A 46 2.75 -3.37 8.47
CA LEU A 46 3.45 -4.58 8.90
C LEU A 46 2.98 -5.06 10.28
N LEU A 47 2.76 -4.13 11.23
CA LEU A 47 2.27 -4.47 12.56
C LEU A 47 0.82 -4.95 12.55
N MET A 48 -0.01 -4.42 11.65
CA MET A 48 -1.40 -4.86 11.48
C MET A 48 -1.52 -6.14 10.62
N PHE A 49 -0.48 -6.50 9.86
CA PHE A 49 -0.55 -7.64 8.95
C PHE A 49 -0.86 -9.00 9.63
N PRO A 50 -0.30 -9.34 10.81
CA PRO A 50 -0.64 -10.57 11.51
C PRO A 50 -2.12 -10.68 11.88
N SER A 51 -2.77 -9.56 12.28
CA SER A 51 -4.20 -9.58 12.62
C SER A 51 -5.06 -9.84 11.39
N ALA A 52 -4.63 -9.35 10.21
CA ALA A 52 -5.28 -9.65 8.95
C ALA A 52 -5.19 -11.14 8.58
N LEU A 53 -4.03 -11.77 8.76
CA LEU A 53 -3.84 -13.20 8.45
C LEU A 53 -4.70 -14.13 9.33
N VAL A 54 -4.91 -13.75 10.59
CA VAL A 54 -5.70 -14.54 11.55
C VAL A 54 -7.21 -14.29 11.41
N SER A 55 -7.62 -13.17 10.80
CA SER A 55 -9.04 -12.83 10.62
C SER A 55 -9.82 -13.91 9.85
N VAL A 56 -11.13 -14.01 10.04
CA VAL A 56 -11.99 -14.89 9.23
C VAL A 56 -12.44 -14.18 7.95
N ASP A 57 -12.35 -12.85 7.90
CA ASP A 57 -12.86 -12.04 6.81
C ASP A 57 -11.96 -12.07 5.56
N PRO A 58 -12.42 -12.64 4.43
CA PRO A 58 -11.62 -12.75 3.22
C PRO A 58 -11.32 -11.39 2.58
N VAL A 59 -12.22 -10.41 2.75
CA VAL A 59 -12.05 -9.04 2.25
C VAL A 59 -10.89 -8.35 2.97
N TYR A 60 -10.82 -8.47 4.29
CA TYR A 60 -9.77 -7.84 5.08
C TYR A 60 -8.40 -8.48 4.82
N LYS A 61 -8.35 -9.80 4.63
CA LYS A 61 -7.14 -10.51 4.18
C LYS A 61 -6.65 -10.02 2.84
N ALA A 62 -7.53 -10.04 1.84
CA ALA A 62 -7.19 -9.63 0.48
C ALA A 62 -6.71 -8.18 0.45
N PHE A 63 -7.42 -7.27 1.12
CA PHE A 63 -7.03 -5.87 1.25
C PHE A 63 -5.64 -5.76 1.86
N SER A 64 -5.41 -6.38 3.02
CA SER A 64 -4.16 -6.21 3.77
C SER A 64 -2.94 -6.77 3.02
N VAL A 65 -3.09 -7.92 2.36
CA VAL A 65 -2.02 -8.53 1.54
C VAL A 65 -1.68 -7.66 0.33
N VAL A 66 -2.70 -7.24 -0.44
CA VAL A 66 -2.50 -6.44 -1.65
C VAL A 66 -2.00 -5.05 -1.29
N ASN A 67 -2.55 -4.43 -0.24
CA ASN A 67 -2.14 -3.13 0.25
C ASN A 67 -0.70 -3.13 0.75
N LEU A 68 -0.32 -4.12 1.58
CA LEU A 68 1.05 -4.23 2.05
C LEU A 68 2.02 -4.38 0.87
N ALA A 69 1.75 -5.31 -0.06
CA ALA A 69 2.62 -5.53 -1.21
C ALA A 69 2.81 -4.28 -2.09
N LEU A 70 1.73 -3.58 -2.43
CA LEU A 70 1.80 -2.35 -3.24
C LEU A 70 2.46 -1.20 -2.48
N PHE A 71 2.19 -1.07 -1.18
CA PHE A 71 2.77 0.00 -0.37
C PHE A 71 4.26 -0.22 -0.10
N SER A 72 4.71 -1.47 0.10
CA SER A 72 6.14 -1.81 0.17
C SER A 72 6.89 -1.39 -1.11
N VAL A 73 6.29 -1.63 -2.29
CA VAL A 73 6.88 -1.20 -3.58
C VAL A 73 6.91 0.33 -3.68
N LEU A 74 5.86 1.02 -3.24
CA LEU A 74 5.80 2.48 -3.21
C LEU A 74 6.89 3.05 -2.29
N VAL A 75 7.05 2.51 -1.08
CA VAL A 75 8.08 2.91 -0.12
C VAL A 75 9.47 2.66 -0.70
N GLY A 76 9.69 1.52 -1.34
CA GLY A 76 10.93 1.23 -2.07
C GLY A 76 11.20 2.25 -3.19
N CYS A 77 10.16 2.67 -3.94
CA CYS A 77 10.28 3.73 -4.93
C CYS A 77 10.62 5.08 -4.28
N ILE A 78 9.95 5.46 -3.18
CA ILE A 78 10.23 6.72 -2.47
C ILE A 78 11.68 6.72 -1.99
N ILE A 79 12.15 5.67 -1.31
CA ILE A 79 13.55 5.56 -0.84
C ILE A 79 14.53 5.67 -2.01
N ARG A 80 14.24 5.01 -3.14
CA ARG A 80 15.11 5.01 -4.34
C ARG A 80 15.25 6.39 -4.99
N TYR A 81 14.20 7.20 -4.96
CA TYR A 81 14.11 8.52 -5.59
C TYR A 81 14.19 9.69 -4.60
N HIS A 82 14.48 9.41 -3.33
CA HIS A 82 14.75 10.42 -2.31
C HIS A 82 16.18 10.95 -2.47
N ARG A 83 16.38 11.82 -3.45
CA ARG A 83 17.61 12.60 -3.67
C ARG A 83 17.31 14.08 -3.61
#